data_AF-A0A2E6AJ81-F1
#
_entry.id   AF-A0A2E6AJ81-F1
#
_cell.length_a   1.000
_cell.length_b   1.000
_cell.length_c   1.000
_cell.angle_alpha   90.00
_cell.angle_beta   90.00
_cell.angle_gamma   90.00
#
_symmetry.space_group_name_H-M   'P 1'
#
loop_
_entity.id
_entity.type
_entity.pdbx_description
1 polymer ?
#
loop_
_entity_poly.entity_id
_entity_poly.type
_entity_poly.pdbx_seq_one_letter_code
_entity_poly.pdbx_strand_id
1 'polypeptide(L)'
;MNKPRVEISETMRGIVSLVIFVHLFCVAVGLFANESTSVLAVQLRRVLGPYIRLLNLDPQFLPGFHLTHAMEYEDHHQFVIEVAGEEPIYIPNQDGSLWGERLGFRQPRYLNLTRQFGLFAEEDNDQAMAELARAIGGSLMTKTGAKQMVLRCQRLGPHPLDPVMDQGNLPIDTLYRADVIVDDAGVVRVHKQVNADEAAPVRGS
;
A
#
# COMPACT_ATOMS: atom_id res chain seq x y z
N MET A 1 12.48 -43.93 38.07
CA MET A 1 13.56 -43.13 37.45
C MET A 1 13.19 -41.66 37.61
N ASN A 2 13.76 -40.97 38.60
CA ASN A 2 13.39 -39.57 38.91
C ASN A 2 14.08 -38.64 37.90
N LYS A 3 13.31 -37.91 37.10
CA LYS A 3 13.83 -36.83 36.26
C LYS A 3 14.39 -35.73 37.17
N PRO A 4 15.65 -35.29 36.99
CA PRO A 4 16.15 -34.13 37.71
C PRO A 4 15.30 -32.91 37.36
N ARG A 5 14.73 -32.25 38.38
CA ARG A 5 14.07 -30.96 38.21
C ARG A 5 15.17 -29.91 38.07
N VAL A 6 15.18 -29.20 36.96
CA VAL A 6 16.05 -28.03 36.78
C VAL A 6 15.51 -26.93 37.69
N GLU A 7 16.18 -26.70 38.81
CA GLU A 7 15.88 -25.58 39.70
C GLU A 7 16.45 -24.30 39.08
N ILE A 8 15.54 -23.47 38.56
CA ILE A 8 15.89 -22.17 38.00
C ILE A 8 16.26 -21.25 39.16
N SER A 9 17.51 -20.76 39.17
CA SER A 9 17.98 -19.81 40.19
C SER A 9 17.13 -18.54 40.21
N GLU A 10 17.03 -17.90 41.38
CA GLU A 10 16.25 -16.67 41.55
C GLU A 10 16.68 -15.57 40.57
N THR A 11 18.00 -15.43 40.38
CA THR A 11 18.57 -14.52 39.39
C THR A 11 18.11 -14.84 37.97
N MET A 12 18.12 -16.12 37.58
CA MET A 12 17.65 -16.54 36.25
C MET A 12 16.16 -16.27 36.08
N ARG A 13 15.35 -16.50 37.13
CA ARG A 13 13.92 -16.17 37.12
C ARG A 13 13.69 -14.67 36.95
N GLY A 14 14.50 -13.83 37.61
CA GLY A 14 14.48 -12.38 37.45
C GLY A 14 14.79 -11.94 36.03
N ILE A 15 15.86 -12.50 35.43
CA ILE A 15 16.25 -12.22 34.03
C ILE A 15 15.13 -12.63 33.07
N VAL A 16 14.58 -13.84 33.21
CA VAL A 16 13.49 -14.32 32.35
C VAL A 16 12.27 -13.42 32.48
N SER A 17 11.89 -13.03 33.70
CA SER A 17 10.74 -12.15 33.94
C SER A 17 10.95 -10.77 33.30
N LEU A 18 12.15 -10.23 33.37
CA LEU A 18 12.50 -8.96 32.73
C LEU A 18 12.42 -9.05 31.20
N VAL A 19 12.96 -10.12 30.60
CA VAL A 19 12.91 -10.32 29.14
C VAL A 19 11.47 -10.46 28.66
N ILE A 20 10.64 -11.22 29.37
CA ILE A 20 9.21 -11.36 29.05
C ILE A 20 8.51 -10.00 29.17
N PHE A 21 8.78 -9.24 30.22
CA PHE A 21 8.21 -7.90 30.40
C PHE A 21 8.60 -6.97 29.25
N VAL A 22 9.89 -6.91 28.88
CA VAL A 22 10.38 -6.09 27.78
C VAL A 22 9.71 -6.51 26.47
N HIS A 23 9.59 -7.81 26.20
CA HIS A 23 8.90 -8.31 25.02
C HIS A 23 7.44 -7.86 24.97
N LEU A 24 6.67 -8.13 26.03
CA LEU A 24 5.26 -7.77 26.11
C LEU A 24 5.04 -6.25 26.03
N PHE A 25 5.92 -5.47 26.66
CA PHE A 25 5.90 -4.01 26.58
C PHE A 25 6.12 -3.53 25.14
N CYS A 26 7.11 -4.07 24.43
CA CYS A 26 7.36 -3.74 23.03
C CYS A 26 6.19 -4.12 22.12
N VAL A 27 5.57 -5.30 22.34
CA VAL A 27 4.38 -5.73 21.60
C VAL A 27 3.23 -4.76 21.84
N ALA A 28 2.95 -4.41 23.10
CA ALA A 28 1.91 -3.45 23.45
C ALA A 28 2.16 -2.08 22.82
N VAL A 29 3.39 -1.56 22.88
CA VAL A 29 3.75 -0.30 22.20
C VAL A 29 3.54 -0.40 20.70
N GLY A 30 3.92 -1.51 20.06
CA GLY A 30 3.68 -1.75 18.64
C GLY A 30 2.19 -1.66 18.28
N LEU A 31 1.35 -2.34 19.06
CA LEU A 31 -0.11 -2.37 18.87
C LEU A 31 -0.76 -0.99 19.13
N PHE A 32 -0.50 -0.37 20.29
CA PHE A 32 -1.11 0.92 20.65
C PHE A 32 -0.63 2.08 19.77
N ALA A 33 0.64 2.05 19.34
CA ALA A 33 1.16 3.03 18.39
C ALA A 33 0.58 2.84 16.98
N ASN A 34 -0.03 1.69 16.69
CA ASN A 34 -0.76 1.46 15.44
C ASN A 34 -2.15 2.12 15.48
N GLU A 35 -2.83 2.09 16.64
CA GLU A 35 -4.16 2.69 16.79
C GLU A 35 -4.13 4.21 17.03
N SER A 36 -3.08 4.74 17.67
CA SER A 36 -3.00 6.18 17.98
C SER A 36 -1.59 6.74 17.85
N THR A 37 -1.42 7.75 16.99
CA THR A 37 -0.15 8.43 16.72
C THR A 37 0.11 9.54 17.74
N SER A 38 0.36 9.18 19.00
CA SER A 38 0.84 10.14 20.00
C SER A 38 2.32 10.47 19.80
N VAL A 39 2.77 11.66 20.22
CA VAL A 39 4.19 12.06 20.17
C VAL A 39 5.07 11.06 20.95
N LEU A 40 4.57 10.57 22.09
CA LEU A 40 5.23 9.55 22.89
C LEU A 40 5.34 8.22 22.13
N ALA A 41 4.28 7.80 21.44
CA ALA A 41 4.30 6.58 20.62
C ALA A 41 5.34 6.67 19.49
N VAL A 42 5.47 7.84 18.84
CA VAL A 42 6.49 8.07 17.81
C VAL A 42 7.91 7.99 18.40
N GLN A 43 8.14 8.59 19.57
CA GLN A 43 9.44 8.53 20.25
C GLN A 43 9.79 7.11 20.70
N LEU A 44 8.84 6.39 21.31
CA LEU A 44 9.01 4.99 21.70
C LEU A 44 9.28 4.10 20.48
N ARG A 45 8.58 4.29 19.37
CA ARG A 45 8.82 3.56 18.12
C ARG A 45 10.23 3.82 17.57
N ARG A 46 10.77 5.03 17.69
CA ARG A 46 12.15 5.31 17.25
C ARG A 46 13.18 4.51 18.06
N VAL A 47 12.97 4.40 19.36
CA VAL A 47 13.88 3.65 20.25
C VAL A 47 13.74 2.14 20.06
N LEU A 48 12.50 1.65 19.97
CA LEU A 48 12.17 0.23 19.86
C LEU A 48 12.12 -0.29 18.41
N GLY A 49 12.33 0.59 17.43
CA GLY A 49 12.14 0.30 16.00
C GLY A 49 12.83 -0.98 15.52
N PRO A 50 14.13 -1.22 15.82
CA PRO A 50 14.80 -2.45 15.41
C PRO A 50 14.11 -3.72 15.93
N TYR A 51 13.61 -3.68 17.17
CA TYR A 51 12.94 -4.81 17.80
C TYR A 51 11.52 -5.03 17.25
N ILE A 52 10.76 -3.95 17.08
CA ILE A 52 9.41 -3.97 16.51
C ILE A 52 9.45 -4.47 15.06
N ARG A 53 10.49 -4.09 14.29
CA ARG A 53 10.72 -4.60 12.93
C ARG A 53 11.05 -6.08 12.88
N LEU A 54 11.87 -6.58 13.81
CA LEU A 54 12.16 -8.01 13.92
C LEU A 54 10.88 -8.85 14.10
N LEU A 55 9.89 -8.29 14.79
CA LEU A 55 8.61 -8.94 15.07
C LEU A 55 7.52 -8.63 14.03
N ASN A 56 7.84 -7.92 12.93
CA ASN A 56 6.87 -7.46 11.95
C ASN A 56 5.69 -6.68 12.57
N LEU A 57 5.95 -5.88 13.61
CA LEU A 57 4.95 -5.04 14.28
C LEU A 57 5.07 -3.56 13.89
N ASP A 58 5.90 -3.22 12.89
CA ASP A 58 6.10 -1.85 12.44
C ASP A 58 5.05 -1.53 11.36
N PRO A 59 4.07 -0.66 11.63
CA PRO A 59 3.03 -0.33 10.64
C PRO A 59 3.56 0.49 9.46
N GLN A 60 4.82 0.96 9.51
CA GLN A 60 5.48 1.49 8.31
C GLN A 60 5.90 0.37 7.33
N PHE A 61 6.12 -0.86 7.82
CA PHE A 61 6.49 -2.04 7.03
C PHE A 61 5.30 -2.94 6.68
N LEU A 62 4.21 -2.86 7.46
CA LEU A 62 2.90 -3.40 7.11
C LEU A 62 1.91 -2.26 6.84
N PRO A 63 2.19 -1.39 5.85
CA PRO A 63 1.34 -0.25 5.65
C PRO A 63 0.01 -0.73 5.05
N GLY A 64 -1.08 -0.61 5.80
CA GLY A 64 -2.41 -1.10 5.44
C GLY A 64 -2.99 -2.10 6.44
N PHE A 65 -2.17 -2.81 7.22
CA PHE A 65 -2.67 -3.71 8.26
C PHE A 65 -2.91 -2.94 9.56
N HIS A 66 -4.16 -2.56 9.80
CA HIS A 66 -4.60 -2.35 11.18
C HIS A 66 -4.66 -3.74 11.82
N LEU A 67 -3.65 -4.09 12.64
CA LEU A 67 -3.50 -5.41 13.28
C LEU A 67 -4.74 -5.88 14.05
N THR A 68 -5.67 -4.97 14.38
CA THR A 68 -6.89 -5.22 15.14
C THR A 68 -8.18 -5.14 14.31
N HIS A 69 -8.15 -4.58 13.10
CA HIS A 69 -9.34 -4.39 12.25
C HIS A 69 -8.98 -4.47 10.77
N ALA A 70 -9.67 -5.31 9.99
CA ALA A 70 -9.72 -5.12 8.55
C ALA A 70 -10.50 -3.81 8.30
N MET A 71 -9.86 -2.79 7.73
CA MET A 71 -10.60 -1.60 7.32
C MET A 71 -11.37 -1.93 6.03
N GLU A 72 -12.57 -1.35 5.86
CA GLU A 72 -13.28 -1.39 4.56
C GLU A 72 -12.43 -0.83 3.41
N TYR A 73 -11.38 -0.05 3.75
CA TYR A 73 -10.39 0.53 2.84
C TYR A 73 -9.07 -0.26 2.76
N GLU A 74 -9.02 -1.52 3.22
CA GLU A 74 -7.89 -2.43 2.94
C GLU A 74 -7.82 -2.88 1.47
N ASP A 75 -8.61 -2.25 0.61
CA ASP A 75 -8.58 -2.48 -0.82
C ASP A 75 -7.19 -2.15 -1.39
N HIS A 76 -6.58 -3.13 -2.06
CA HIS A 76 -5.24 -2.94 -2.60
C HIS A 76 -5.36 -2.15 -3.91
N HIS A 77 -5.20 -0.83 -3.84
CA HIS A 77 -5.11 -0.04 -5.07
C HIS A 77 -3.82 -0.35 -5.81
N GLN A 78 -3.85 -0.45 -7.13
CA GLN A 78 -2.65 -0.54 -7.97
C GLN A 78 -2.73 0.46 -9.12
N PHE A 79 -1.57 0.91 -9.58
CA PHE A 79 -1.48 1.65 -10.83
C PHE A 79 -1.13 0.72 -11.98
N VAL A 80 -1.88 0.85 -13.05
CA VAL A 80 -1.56 0.24 -14.33
C VAL A 80 -1.30 1.36 -15.34
N ILE A 81 -0.12 1.36 -15.91
CA ILE A 81 0.28 2.28 -16.96
C ILE A 81 0.38 1.49 -18.25
N GLU A 82 -0.42 1.86 -19.25
CA GLU A 82 -0.38 1.26 -20.57
C GLU A 82 0.22 2.25 -21.55
N VAL A 83 1.30 1.84 -22.21
CA VAL A 83 1.91 2.57 -23.33
C VAL A 83 1.62 1.77 -24.60
N ALA A 84 1.22 2.46 -25.67
CA ALA A 84 0.83 1.79 -26.91
C ALA A 84 1.99 0.95 -27.48
N GLY A 85 1.76 -0.35 -27.65
CA GLY A 85 2.75 -1.29 -28.17
C GLY A 85 3.70 -1.87 -27.12
N GLU A 86 3.54 -1.53 -25.84
CA GLU A 86 4.30 -2.10 -24.72
C GLU A 86 3.40 -2.90 -23.78
N GLU A 87 3.98 -3.79 -22.99
CA GLU A 87 3.25 -4.47 -21.92
C GLU A 87 2.85 -3.49 -20.81
N PRO A 88 1.68 -3.68 -20.15
CA PRO A 88 1.26 -2.80 -19.08
C PRO A 88 2.27 -2.85 -17.92
N ILE A 89 2.66 -1.67 -17.45
CA ILE A 89 3.52 -1.55 -16.28
C ILE A 89 2.61 -1.52 -15.05
N TYR A 90 2.69 -2.60 -14.26
CA TYR A 90 2.02 -2.69 -12.97
C TYR A 90 2.94 -2.14 -11.89
N ILE A 91 2.47 -1.13 -11.16
CA ILE A 91 3.15 -0.64 -9.96
C ILE A 91 2.37 -1.19 -8.76
N PRO A 92 2.84 -2.29 -8.15
CA PRO A 92 2.14 -2.90 -7.02
C PRO A 92 2.17 -1.99 -5.79
N ASN A 93 1.10 -2.04 -5.01
CA ASN A 93 0.99 -1.39 -3.69
C ASN A 93 1.39 -2.33 -2.54
N GLN A 94 1.79 -3.55 -2.87
CA GLN A 94 2.33 -4.51 -1.91
C GLN A 94 3.65 -5.06 -2.40
N ASP A 95 4.60 -5.16 -1.48
CA ASP A 95 5.66 -6.14 -1.63
C ASP A 95 4.98 -7.51 -1.55
N GLY A 96 4.90 -8.24 -2.66
CA GLY A 96 4.34 -9.60 -2.72
C GLY A 96 5.12 -10.64 -1.89
N SER A 97 5.96 -10.21 -0.95
CA SER A 97 6.63 -11.08 0.00
C SER A 97 6.07 -10.82 1.40
N LEU A 98 5.50 -11.86 2.00
CA LEU A 98 5.25 -11.96 3.45
C LEU A 98 6.55 -11.83 4.30
N TRP A 99 7.71 -11.59 3.65
CA TRP A 99 9.05 -11.73 4.19
C TRP A 99 9.93 -10.49 4.01
N GLY A 100 9.34 -9.31 3.73
CA GLY A 100 10.05 -8.04 3.78
C GLY A 100 11.33 -8.00 2.93
N GLU A 101 11.36 -8.69 1.79
CA GLU A 101 12.56 -8.75 0.97
C GLU A 101 12.80 -7.40 0.26
N ARG A 102 13.73 -6.64 0.86
CA ARG A 102 14.61 -5.65 0.23
C ARG A 102 13.91 -4.44 -0.41
N LEU A 103 13.33 -3.59 0.42
CA LEU A 103 12.92 -2.24 0.05
C LEU A 103 14.14 -1.33 -0.19
N GLY A 104 14.47 -1.10 -1.46
CA GLY A 104 15.25 0.06 -1.86
C GLY A 104 14.45 1.34 -1.61
N PHE A 105 15.12 2.44 -1.20
CA PHE A 105 14.54 3.73 -0.83
C PHE A 105 13.55 4.40 -1.84
N ARG A 106 13.30 3.80 -3.02
CA ARG A 106 12.44 4.33 -4.09
C ARG A 106 11.02 3.77 -4.10
N GLN A 107 10.77 2.57 -3.56
CA GLN A 107 9.43 1.99 -3.43
C GLN A 107 8.45 2.78 -2.54
N PRO A 108 8.84 3.44 -1.41
CA PRO A 108 7.86 4.15 -0.57
C PRO A 108 7.19 5.33 -1.28
N ARG A 109 7.86 5.94 -2.28
CA ARG A 109 7.26 7.07 -3.02
C ARG A 109 6.08 6.61 -3.89
N TYR A 110 6.25 5.55 -4.68
CA TYR A 110 5.19 5.08 -5.56
C TYR A 110 4.05 4.45 -4.77
N LEU A 111 4.36 3.72 -3.70
CA LEU A 111 3.36 3.15 -2.80
C LEU A 111 2.50 4.24 -2.14
N ASN A 112 3.11 5.33 -1.64
CA ASN A 112 2.35 6.47 -1.11
C ASN A 112 1.51 7.17 -2.20
N LEU A 113 2.02 7.29 -3.42
CA LEU A 113 1.25 7.84 -4.55
C LEU A 113 0.05 6.97 -4.89
N THR A 114 0.20 5.64 -4.90
CA THR A 114 -0.91 4.72 -5.20
C THR A 114 -2.01 4.83 -4.17
N ARG A 115 -1.66 4.97 -2.88
CA ARG A 115 -2.64 5.19 -1.82
C ARG A 115 -3.36 6.53 -1.91
N GLN A 116 -2.61 7.61 -2.10
CA GLN A 116 -3.23 8.94 -2.21
C GLN A 116 -4.18 8.99 -3.41
N PHE A 117 -3.79 8.37 -4.52
CA PHE A 117 -4.63 8.29 -5.69
C PHE A 117 -5.86 7.41 -5.48
N GLY A 118 -5.71 6.26 -4.82
CA GLY A 118 -6.84 5.40 -4.43
C GLY A 118 -7.85 6.15 -3.55
N LEU A 119 -7.35 6.85 -2.52
CA LEU A 119 -8.16 7.70 -1.64
C LEU A 119 -8.94 8.77 -2.43
N PHE A 120 -8.26 9.50 -3.32
CA PHE A 120 -8.92 10.52 -4.13
C PHE A 120 -9.89 9.95 -5.16
N ALA A 121 -9.67 8.72 -5.63
CA ALA A 121 -10.59 8.03 -6.52
C ALA A 121 -11.88 7.62 -5.79
N GLU A 122 -11.78 7.17 -4.55
CA GLU A 122 -12.94 6.83 -3.73
C GLU A 122 -13.73 8.05 -3.25
N GLU A 123 -13.06 9.19 -3.08
CA GLU A 123 -13.70 10.48 -2.75
C GLU A 123 -14.27 11.21 -3.98
N ASP A 124 -14.22 10.61 -5.18
CA ASP A 124 -14.60 11.23 -6.46
C ASP A 124 -13.92 12.60 -6.71
N ASN A 125 -12.69 12.77 -6.22
CA ASN A 125 -11.94 14.03 -6.33
C ASN A 125 -11.21 14.12 -7.67
N ASP A 126 -12.00 14.36 -8.73
CA ASP A 126 -11.52 14.41 -10.12
C ASP A 126 -10.39 15.41 -10.36
N GLN A 127 -10.40 16.55 -9.67
CA GLN A 127 -9.34 17.55 -9.82
C GLN A 127 -8.00 17.03 -9.28
N ALA A 128 -7.98 16.47 -8.07
CA ALA A 128 -6.78 15.90 -7.48
C ALA A 128 -6.26 14.72 -8.30
N MET A 129 -7.17 13.86 -8.78
CA MET A 129 -6.80 12.74 -9.65
C MET A 129 -6.21 13.20 -10.99
N ALA A 130 -6.78 14.23 -11.63
CA ALA A 130 -6.26 14.77 -12.87
C ALA A 130 -4.88 15.40 -12.69
N GLU A 131 -4.65 16.11 -11.58
CA GLU A 131 -3.34 16.68 -11.24
C GLU A 131 -2.28 15.60 -10.98
N LEU A 132 -2.62 14.56 -10.21
CA LEU A 132 -1.73 13.43 -9.98
C LEU A 132 -1.45 12.66 -11.27
N ALA A 133 -2.46 12.40 -12.09
CA ALA A 133 -2.31 11.73 -13.38
C ALA A 133 -1.40 12.54 -14.32
N ARG A 134 -1.52 13.87 -14.32
CA ARG A 134 -0.64 14.76 -15.09
C ARG A 134 0.81 14.68 -14.60
N ALA A 135 1.01 14.71 -13.28
CA ALA A 135 2.34 14.65 -12.69
C ALA A 135 3.03 13.29 -12.91
N ILE A 136 2.31 12.20 -12.68
CA ILE A 136 2.79 10.82 -12.87
C ILE A 136 3.06 10.58 -14.37
N GLY A 137 2.06 10.83 -15.21
CA GLY A 137 2.16 10.60 -16.64
C GLY A 137 3.23 11.46 -17.30
N GLY A 138 3.30 12.75 -16.97
CA GLY A 138 4.38 13.62 -17.46
C GLY A 138 5.78 13.14 -17.07
N SER A 139 5.97 12.72 -15.81
CA SER A 139 7.25 12.18 -15.37
C SER A 139 7.62 10.87 -16.07
N LEU A 140 6.64 10.02 -16.39
CA LEU A 140 6.88 8.74 -17.06
C LEU A 140 7.10 8.92 -18.56
N MET A 141 6.30 9.74 -19.24
CA MET A 141 6.50 10.14 -20.64
C MET A 141 7.90 10.70 -20.87
N THR A 142 8.41 11.53 -19.95
CA THR A 142 9.77 12.09 -20.04
C THR A 142 10.84 10.99 -20.00
N LYS A 143 10.58 9.87 -19.30
CA LYS A 143 11.53 8.76 -19.15
C LYS A 143 11.43 7.74 -20.27
N THR A 144 10.21 7.42 -20.71
CA THR A 144 9.96 6.40 -21.75
C THR A 144 10.02 6.97 -23.16
N GLY A 145 9.87 8.29 -23.32
CA GLY A 145 9.73 8.95 -24.62
C GLY A 145 8.36 8.75 -25.26
N ALA A 146 7.40 8.14 -24.55
CA ALA A 146 6.04 7.97 -25.02
C ALA A 146 5.34 9.33 -25.21
N LYS A 147 4.47 9.44 -26.22
CA LYS A 147 3.63 10.64 -26.44
C LYS A 147 2.23 10.51 -25.84
N GLN A 148 1.79 9.28 -25.60
CA GLN A 148 0.49 8.96 -25.06
C GLN A 148 0.62 7.75 -24.12
N MET A 149 -0.12 7.76 -23.02
CA MET A 149 -0.28 6.62 -22.14
C MET A 149 -1.68 6.60 -21.52
N VAL A 150 -2.14 5.44 -21.11
CA VAL A 150 -3.35 5.27 -20.32
C VAL A 150 -2.93 4.99 -18.88
N LEU A 151 -3.41 5.81 -17.95
CA LEU A 151 -3.26 5.57 -16.52
C LEU A 151 -4.56 4.98 -15.97
N ARG A 152 -4.47 3.85 -15.28
CA ARG A 152 -5.60 3.25 -14.56
C ARG A 152 -5.26 3.14 -13.07
N CYS A 153 -6.19 3.56 -12.23
CA CYS A 153 -6.23 3.17 -10.83
C CYS A 153 -7.22 2.02 -10.69
N GLN A 154 -6.71 0.90 -10.21
CA GLN A 154 -7.48 -0.30 -10.00
C GLN A 154 -7.51 -0.64 -8.53
N ARG A 155 -8.63 -1.16 -8.08
CA ARG A 155 -8.86 -1.68 -6.75
C ARG A 155 -8.89 -3.20 -6.85
N LEU A 156 -7.93 -3.84 -6.22
CA LEU A 156 -7.92 -5.29 -6.11
C LEU A 156 -8.75 -5.64 -4.86
N GLY A 157 -9.79 -6.44 -5.05
CA GLY A 157 -10.57 -6.94 -3.94
C GLY A 157 -9.75 -7.84 -3.00
N PRO A 158 -10.27 -8.11 -1.79
CA PRO A 158 -9.57 -8.90 -0.79
C PRO A 158 -9.23 -10.29 -1.32
N HIS A 159 -8.01 -10.74 -1.01
CA HIS A 159 -7.62 -12.12 -1.27
C HIS A 159 -8.54 -13.08 -0.47
N PRO A 160 -9.14 -14.10 -1.10
CA PRO A 160 -9.84 -15.12 -0.35
C PRO A 160 -8.84 -15.78 0.62
N LEU A 161 -9.27 -15.99 1.88
CA LEU A 161 -8.49 -16.68 2.91
C LEU A 161 -8.16 -18.15 2.56
N ASP A 162 -8.80 -18.69 1.52
CA ASP A 162 -8.60 -20.06 1.06
C ASP A 162 -7.50 -20.10 -0.02
N PRO A 163 -6.30 -20.64 0.26
CA PRO A 163 -5.20 -20.70 -0.69
C PRO A 163 -5.45 -21.65 -1.88
N VAL A 164 -6.57 -22.38 -1.87
CA VAL A 164 -6.97 -23.32 -2.94
C VAL A 164 -7.78 -22.61 -4.04
N MET A 165 -8.30 -21.41 -3.79
CA MET A 165 -9.10 -20.66 -4.75
C MET A 165 -8.21 -19.70 -5.57
N ASP A 166 -7.84 -20.20 -6.75
CA ASP A 166 -7.53 -19.45 -7.97
C ASP A 166 -6.58 -18.23 -7.84
N GLN A 167 -5.29 -18.46 -8.10
CA GLN A 167 -4.23 -17.44 -8.18
C GLN A 167 -4.45 -16.38 -9.27
N GLY A 168 -5.52 -16.45 -10.08
CA GLY A 168 -5.63 -15.70 -11.33
C GLY A 168 -6.65 -14.56 -11.37
N ASN A 169 -7.69 -14.53 -10.53
CA ASN A 169 -8.84 -13.63 -10.73
C ASN A 169 -9.31 -13.00 -9.42
N LEU A 170 -8.47 -12.12 -8.84
CA LEU A 170 -9.02 -11.14 -7.92
C LEU A 170 -10.03 -10.26 -8.68
N PRO A 171 -11.18 -9.91 -8.08
CA PRO A 171 -12.05 -8.92 -8.68
C PRO A 171 -11.27 -7.60 -8.76
N ILE A 172 -11.01 -7.15 -9.99
CA ILE A 172 -10.33 -5.89 -10.29
C ILE A 172 -11.39 -4.87 -10.66
N ASP A 173 -11.57 -3.88 -9.81
CA ASP A 173 -12.45 -2.74 -10.08
C ASP A 173 -11.60 -1.55 -10.57
N THR A 174 -12.02 -0.87 -11.63
CA THR A 174 -11.26 0.28 -12.15
C THR A 174 -11.91 1.56 -11.68
N LEU A 175 -11.36 2.16 -10.62
CA LEU A 175 -11.90 3.38 -10.00
C LEU A 175 -11.68 4.61 -10.87
N TYR A 176 -10.57 4.64 -11.61
CA TYR A 176 -10.23 5.78 -12.44
C TYR A 176 -9.43 5.36 -13.66
N ARG A 177 -9.74 5.96 -14.80
CA ARG A 177 -9.02 5.79 -16.05
C ARG A 177 -8.83 7.14 -16.72
N ALA A 178 -7.60 7.43 -17.16
CA ALA A 178 -7.34 8.64 -17.92
C ALA A 178 -6.31 8.42 -19.03
N ASP A 179 -6.57 9.05 -20.16
CA ASP A 179 -5.58 9.22 -21.22
C ASP A 179 -4.70 10.42 -20.88
N VAL A 180 -3.41 10.17 -20.74
CA VAL A 180 -2.41 11.22 -20.62
C VAL A 180 -1.76 11.40 -21.99
N ILE A 181 -1.69 12.64 -22.48
CA ILE A 181 -1.18 12.97 -23.80
C ILE A 181 -0.24 14.16 -23.67
N VAL A 182 0.92 14.09 -24.31
CA VAL A 182 1.82 15.23 -24.48
C VAL A 182 1.48 15.90 -25.80
N ASP A 183 1.07 17.17 -25.78
CA ASP A 183 0.81 17.93 -27.00
C ASP A 183 2.12 18.36 -27.69
N ASP A 184 2.00 18.89 -28.90
CA ASP A 184 3.16 19.34 -29.70
C ASP A 184 3.93 20.50 -29.04
N ALA A 185 3.34 21.17 -28.05
CA ALA A 185 3.98 22.20 -27.24
C ALA A 185 4.64 21.64 -25.97
N GLY A 186 4.59 20.33 -25.75
CA GLY A 186 5.15 19.65 -24.58
C GLY A 186 4.26 19.72 -23.33
N VAL A 187 3.01 20.19 -23.46
CA VAL A 187 2.07 20.28 -22.34
C VAL A 187 1.36 18.95 -22.14
N VAL A 188 1.39 18.46 -20.90
CA VAL A 188 0.73 17.22 -20.51
C VAL A 188 -0.75 17.46 -20.25
N ARG A 189 -1.60 16.89 -21.10
CA ARG A 189 -3.06 16.91 -20.96
C ARG A 189 -3.55 15.57 -20.42
N VAL A 190 -4.62 15.62 -19.64
CA VAL A 190 -5.24 14.45 -19.02
C VAL A 190 -6.71 14.46 -19.38
N HIS A 191 -7.20 13.37 -19.95
CA HIS A 191 -8.60 13.16 -20.30
C HIS A 191 -9.12 11.98 -19.49
N LYS A 192 -9.97 12.23 -18.48
CA LYS A 192 -10.68 11.18 -17.75
C LYS A 192 -11.58 10.44 -18.74
N GLN A 193 -11.48 9.11 -18.77
CA GLN A 193 -12.44 8.28 -19.47
C GLN A 193 -13.60 8.02 -18.52
N VAL A 194 -14.79 8.44 -18.93
CA VAL A 194 -16.04 8.22 -18.20
C VAL A 194 -16.68 6.97 -18.78
N ASN A 195 -17.11 6.02 -17.94
CA ASN A 195 -17.81 4.83 -18.42
C ASN A 195 -19.09 5.25 -19.16
N ALA A 196 -19.51 4.46 -20.16
CA ALA A 196 -20.71 4.76 -20.95
C ALA A 196 -21.99 4.91 -20.10
N ASP A 197 -22.01 4.30 -18.91
CA ASP A 197 -23.12 4.36 -17.96
C ASP A 197 -23.18 5.68 -17.16
N GLU A 198 -22.10 6.46 -17.12
CA GLU A 198 -22.00 7.77 -16.46
C GLU A 198 -22.16 8.95 -17.43
N ALA A 199 -22.03 8.71 -18.73
CA ALA A 199 -22.29 9.72 -19.76
C ALA A 199 -23.80 9.87 -19.96
N ALA A 200 -24.34 11.08 -19.71
CA ALA A 200 -25.74 11.37 -19.97
C ALA A 200 -26.12 10.91 -21.40
N PRO A 201 -27.26 10.20 -21.57
CA PRO A 201 -27.65 9.69 -22.88
C PRO A 201 -27.77 10.86 -23.84
N VAL A 202 -26.99 10.81 -24.91
CA VAL A 202 -27.12 11.74 -26.03
C VAL A 202 -28.55 11.59 -26.54
N ARG A 203 -29.39 12.62 -26.33
CA ARG A 203 -30.74 12.66 -26.91
C ARG A 203 -30.59 12.65 -28.43
N GLY A 204 -30.62 11.46 -29.00
CA GLY A 204 -30.67 11.25 -30.43
C GLY A 204 -32.07 11.50 -30.94
N SER A 205 -32.25 12.61 -31.67
CA SER A 205 -32.83 12.71 -33.02
C SER A 205 -33.18 14.16 -33.32
#